data_AF-A0A9P4UBM1-F1
#
_entry.id   AF-A0A9P4UBM1-F1
#
_cell.length_a   1.000
_cell.length_b   1.000
_cell.length_c   1.000
_cell.angle_alpha   90.00
_cell.angle_beta   90.00
_cell.angle_gamma   90.00
#
_symmetry.space_group_name_H-M   'P 1'
#
loop_
_entity.id
_entity.type
_entity.pdbx_description
1 polymer ?
#
loop_
_entity_poly.entity_id
_entity_poly.type
_entity_poly.pdbx_seq_one_letter_code
_entity_poly.pdbx_strand_id
1 'polypeptide(L)'
;MRVYSRLLATASNAGASNSFRPAPMALLPPIPLYRRLLRAHRKLPREERTLGDLYVKAEFHAHKNIDNPVHIVGFLSEWQMYAQQLAGDAWKGAKMDRSKVDKMSDQQIGQLYELMTAIRKQELEDNESEHGTDNDK
;
A
#
# COMPACT_ATOMS: atom_id res chain seq x y z
N MET A 1 12.52 -41.36 -10.66
CA MET A 1 11.34 -40.47 -10.76
C MET A 1 10.96 -40.01 -9.36
N ARG A 2 11.01 -38.71 -9.06
CA ARG A 2 10.64 -38.18 -7.73
C ARG A 2 9.17 -37.80 -7.74
N VAL A 3 8.35 -38.56 -7.02
CA VAL A 3 6.92 -38.35 -6.88
C VAL A 3 6.71 -37.33 -5.77
N TYR A 4 6.29 -36.11 -6.12
CA TYR A 4 5.91 -35.10 -5.13
C TYR A 4 4.43 -35.27 -4.81
N SER A 5 4.14 -35.83 -3.63
CA SER A 5 2.79 -35.94 -3.09
C SER A 5 2.27 -34.53 -2.75
N ARG A 6 1.34 -34.02 -3.56
CA ARG A 6 0.60 -32.80 -3.25
C ARG A 6 -0.42 -33.11 -2.14
N LEU A 7 -0.17 -32.62 -0.94
CA LEU A 7 -1.16 -32.62 0.13
C LEU A 7 -2.25 -31.59 -0.22
N LEU A 8 -3.47 -32.08 -0.47
CA LEU A 8 -4.67 -31.26 -0.60
C LEU A 8 -5.10 -30.81 0.81
N ALA A 9 -5.09 -29.51 1.06
CA ALA A 9 -5.66 -28.92 2.27
C ALA A 9 -7.20 -28.98 2.19
N THR A 10 -7.83 -29.55 3.21
CA THR A 10 -9.28 -29.57 3.39
C THR A 10 -9.78 -28.22 3.92
N ALA A 11 -10.81 -27.65 3.30
CA ALA A 11 -11.42 -26.40 3.73
C ALA A 11 -12.36 -26.65 4.92
N SER A 12 -12.06 -26.06 6.07
CA SER A 12 -12.96 -26.05 7.22
C SER A 12 -14.05 -24.99 7.02
N ASN A 13 -15.29 -25.43 6.85
CA ASN A 13 -16.47 -24.56 6.72
C ASN A 13 -16.91 -24.09 8.12
N ALA A 14 -16.30 -23.02 8.62
CA ALA A 14 -16.69 -22.40 9.89
C ALA A 14 -17.65 -21.21 9.64
N GLY A 15 -18.93 -21.43 9.95
CA GLY A 15 -19.86 -20.42 10.49
C GLY A 15 -20.13 -19.16 9.67
N ALA A 16 -21.21 -19.17 8.91
CA ALA A 16 -21.89 -17.96 8.48
C ALA A 16 -22.58 -17.28 9.68
N SER A 17 -22.06 -16.13 10.11
CA SER A 17 -22.82 -15.15 10.89
C SER A 17 -22.39 -13.74 10.49
N ASN A 18 -23.37 -12.96 10.02
CA ASN A 18 -23.20 -11.58 9.55
C ASN A 18 -22.52 -10.67 10.59
N SER A 19 -21.29 -10.28 10.27
CA SER A 19 -20.72 -8.96 10.50
C SER A 19 -19.48 -8.88 9.61
N PHE A 20 -19.40 -7.89 8.73
CA PHE A 20 -18.26 -7.63 7.84
C PHE A 20 -16.99 -7.20 8.60
N ARG A 21 -16.63 -7.91 9.66
CA ARG A 21 -15.28 -7.86 10.20
C ARG A 21 -14.50 -8.88 9.38
N PRO A 22 -13.51 -8.47 8.56
CA PRO A 22 -12.61 -9.45 7.99
C PRO A 22 -12.05 -10.27 9.15
N ALA A 23 -12.14 -11.60 9.07
CA ALA A 23 -11.55 -12.50 10.06
C ALA A 23 -10.11 -12.02 10.33
N PRO A 24 -9.66 -11.98 11.60
CA PRO A 24 -8.33 -11.48 11.92
C PRO A 24 -7.32 -12.27 11.09
N MET A 25 -6.78 -11.64 10.05
CA MET A 25 -5.84 -12.32 9.18
C MET A 25 -4.62 -12.59 10.04
N ALA A 26 -4.23 -13.86 10.12
CA ALA A 26 -2.97 -14.23 10.74
C ALA A 26 -1.86 -13.34 10.14
N LEU A 27 -1.08 -12.70 11.02
CA LEU A 27 0.04 -11.87 10.62
C LEU A 27 1.04 -12.71 9.84
N LEU A 28 1.36 -12.26 8.63
CA LEU A 28 2.38 -12.91 7.82
C LEU A 28 3.76 -12.67 8.44
N PRO A 29 4.65 -13.68 8.43
CA PRO A 29 6.04 -13.46 8.81
C PRO A 29 6.73 -12.44 7.88
N PRO A 30 7.85 -11.81 8.30
CA PRO A 30 8.46 -10.69 7.58
C PRO A 30 8.81 -11.00 6.12
N ILE A 31 9.49 -12.12 5.84
CA ILE A 31 9.93 -12.48 4.49
C ILE A 31 8.73 -12.79 3.56
N PRO A 32 7.73 -13.60 3.96
CA PRO A 32 6.48 -13.74 3.23
C PRO A 32 5.78 -12.41 2.92
N LEU A 33 5.66 -11.52 3.91
CA LEU A 33 5.00 -10.22 3.74
C LEU A 33 5.76 -9.33 2.75
N TYR A 34 7.09 -9.23 2.88
CA TYR A 34 7.96 -8.51 1.97
C TYR A 34 7.77 -8.97 0.51
N ARG A 35 7.77 -10.29 0.27
CA ARG A 35 7.55 -10.84 -1.08
C ARG A 35 6.14 -10.56 -1.60
N ARG A 36 5.13 -10.53 -0.71
CA ARG A 36 3.74 -10.21 -1.08
C ARG A 36 3.61 -8.76 -1.52
N LEU A 37 4.24 -7.82 -0.82
CA LEU A 37 4.26 -6.39 -1.17
C LEU A 37 4.85 -6.17 -2.57
N LEU A 38 6.05 -6.70 -2.82
CA LEU A 38 6.70 -6.58 -4.14
C LEU A 38 5.91 -7.26 -5.28
N ARG A 39 5.04 -8.23 -4.96
CA ARG A 39 4.10 -8.83 -5.93
C ARG A 39 2.89 -7.94 -6.15
N ALA A 40 2.38 -7.29 -5.10
CA ALA A 40 1.25 -6.36 -5.19
C ALA A 40 1.62 -5.13 -6.03
N HIS A 41 2.83 -4.57 -5.85
CA HIS A 41 3.33 -3.46 -6.65
C HIS A 41 3.40 -3.75 -8.16
N ARG A 42 3.36 -5.03 -8.56
CA ARG A 42 3.42 -5.38 -9.99
C ARG A 42 2.23 -4.90 -10.80
N LYS A 43 1.14 -4.59 -10.13
CA LYS A 43 -0.10 -4.07 -10.71
C LYS A 43 -0.16 -2.54 -10.73
N LEU A 44 0.81 -1.86 -10.12
CA LEU A 44 0.88 -0.41 -10.11
C LEU A 44 1.48 0.11 -11.44
N PRO A 45 1.17 1.36 -11.83
CA PRO A 45 1.90 2.03 -12.89
C PRO A 45 3.38 2.22 -12.54
N ARG A 46 4.18 2.57 -13.54
CA ARG A 46 5.63 2.38 -13.49
C ARG A 46 6.28 3.27 -12.44
N GLU A 47 5.88 4.53 -12.35
CA GLU A 47 6.43 5.48 -11.39
C GLU A 47 6.14 5.05 -9.96
N GLU A 48 4.88 4.71 -9.64
CA GLU A 48 4.43 4.34 -8.30
C GLU A 48 5.05 3.02 -7.84
N ARG A 49 5.19 2.06 -8.76
CA ARG A 49 5.91 0.81 -8.50
C ARG A 49 7.36 1.07 -8.14
N THR A 50 8.04 1.94 -8.88
CA THR A 50 9.45 2.25 -8.65
C THR A 50 9.64 2.90 -7.28
N LEU A 51 8.82 3.91 -6.98
CA LEU A 51 8.81 4.58 -5.68
C LEU A 51 8.51 3.59 -4.53
N GLY A 52 7.45 2.80 -4.68
CA GLY A 52 7.02 1.84 -3.67
C GLY A 52 8.05 0.74 -3.42
N ASP A 53 8.66 0.16 -4.46
CA ASP A 53 9.67 -0.89 -4.32
C ASP A 53 10.93 -0.38 -3.59
N LEU A 54 11.36 0.86 -3.86
CA LEU A 54 12.47 1.49 -3.15
C LEU A 54 12.13 1.69 -1.67
N TYR A 55 10.94 2.22 -1.38
CA TYR A 55 10.49 2.47 -0.02
C TYR A 55 10.35 1.18 0.80
N VAL A 56 9.66 0.15 0.26
CA VAL A 56 9.52 -1.16 0.92
C VAL A 56 10.88 -1.78 1.24
N LYS A 57 11.84 -1.71 0.31
CA LYS A 57 13.20 -2.23 0.53
C LYS A 57 13.91 -1.50 1.66
N ALA A 58 13.86 -0.17 1.67
CA ALA A 58 14.49 0.65 2.70
C ALA A 58 13.90 0.36 4.08
N GLU A 59 12.57 0.34 4.19
CA GLU A 59 11.87 0.13 5.45
C GLU A 59 12.13 -1.26 6.04
N PHE A 60 12.03 -2.32 5.25
CA PHE A 60 12.33 -3.67 5.73
C PHE A 60 13.82 -3.85 6.09
N HIS A 61 14.72 -3.13 5.44
CA HIS A 61 16.13 -3.13 5.81
C HIS A 61 16.36 -2.41 7.14
N ALA A 62 15.79 -1.21 7.30
CA ALA A 62 15.89 -0.43 8.53
C ALA A 62 15.31 -1.18 9.75
N HIS A 63 14.26 -1.97 9.54
CA HIS A 63 13.57 -2.71 10.60
C HIS A 63 14.09 -4.15 10.80
N LYS A 64 15.18 -4.55 10.12
CA LYS A 64 15.71 -5.93 10.16
C LYS A 64 16.14 -6.39 11.56
N ASN A 65 16.68 -5.50 12.38
CA ASN A 65 17.30 -5.82 13.66
C ASN A 65 16.47 -5.33 14.87
N ILE A 66 15.16 -5.16 14.69
CA ILE A 66 14.27 -4.78 15.80
C ILE A 66 13.90 -6.05 16.57
N ASP A 67 14.12 -6.02 17.89
CA ASP A 67 13.82 -7.16 18.77
C ASP A 67 12.53 -6.97 19.57
N ASN A 68 12.02 -5.74 19.70
CA ASN A 68 10.80 -5.48 20.47
C ASN A 68 9.58 -6.12 19.77
N PRO A 69 8.91 -7.11 20.38
CA PRO A 69 7.82 -7.84 19.75
C PRO A 69 6.62 -6.95 19.42
N VAL A 70 6.35 -5.93 20.23
CA VAL A 70 5.24 -4.98 19.98
C VAL A 70 5.52 -4.17 18.72
N HIS A 71 6.77 -3.73 18.53
CA HIS A 71 7.17 -2.97 17.34
C HIS A 71 7.13 -3.86 16.09
N ILE A 72 7.60 -5.11 16.19
CA ILE A 72 7.52 -6.08 15.08
C ILE A 72 6.05 -6.32 14.68
N VAL A 73 5.18 -6.57 15.66
CA VAL A 73 3.74 -6.79 15.41
C VAL A 73 3.09 -5.56 14.78
N GLY A 74 3.39 -4.36 15.28
CA GLY A 74 2.89 -3.11 14.70
C GLY A 74 3.35 -2.92 13.25
N PHE A 75 4.65 -3.09 12.99
CA PHE A 75 5.22 -3.02 11.65
C PHE A 75 4.55 -3.99 10.68
N LEU A 76 4.46 -5.27 11.05
CA LEU A 76 3.86 -6.29 10.18
C LEU A 76 2.36 -6.04 9.95
N SER A 77 1.65 -5.52 10.95
CA SER A 77 0.22 -5.20 10.84
C SER A 77 -0.03 -4.09 9.81
N GLU A 78 0.70 -2.98 9.92
CA GLU A 78 0.57 -1.85 8.98
C GLU A 78 0.91 -2.26 7.54
N TRP A 79 2.02 -2.98 7.35
CA TRP A 79 2.41 -3.47 6.02
C TRP A 79 1.45 -4.49 5.43
N GLN A 80 0.83 -5.32 6.27
CA GLN A 80 -0.21 -6.26 5.85
C GLN A 80 -1.49 -5.54 5.42
N MET A 81 -1.91 -4.51 6.17
CA MET A 81 -3.04 -3.65 5.80
C MET A 81 -2.79 -2.92 4.48
N TYR A 82 -1.60 -2.35 4.29
CA TYR A 82 -1.20 -1.71 3.04
C TYR A 82 -1.26 -2.69 1.86
N ALA A 83 -0.74 -3.91 2.01
CA ALA A 83 -0.80 -4.94 0.97
C ALA A 83 -2.24 -5.33 0.59
N GLN A 84 -3.19 -5.27 1.52
CA GLN A 84 -4.61 -5.51 1.24
C GLN A 84 -5.23 -4.36 0.44
N GLN A 85 -4.97 -3.12 0.84
CA GLN A 85 -5.50 -1.93 0.16
C GLN A 85 -5.02 -1.87 -1.31
N LEU A 86 -3.75 -2.20 -1.55
CA LEU A 86 -3.18 -2.34 -2.89
C LEU A 86 -3.90 -3.40 -3.74
N ALA A 87 -4.27 -4.53 -3.14
CA ALA A 87 -4.85 -5.65 -3.88
C ALA A 87 -6.30 -5.41 -4.32
N GLY A 88 -7.04 -4.57 -3.59
CA GLY A 88 -8.46 -4.29 -3.85
C GLY A 88 -8.73 -2.99 -4.58
N ASP A 89 -7.71 -2.29 -5.10
CA ASP A 89 -7.79 -0.94 -5.68
C ASP A 89 -8.46 0.12 -4.78
N ALA A 90 -8.76 -0.22 -3.52
CA ALA A 90 -9.44 0.61 -2.54
C ALA A 90 -8.63 1.86 -2.14
N TRP A 91 -7.37 1.95 -2.57
CA TRP A 91 -6.53 3.11 -2.40
C TRP A 91 -6.87 4.24 -3.38
N LYS A 92 -7.43 3.93 -4.56
CA LYS A 92 -7.80 4.94 -5.56
C LYS A 92 -8.99 5.74 -5.08
N GLY A 93 -8.84 7.06 -4.98
CA GLY A 93 -9.88 7.95 -4.48
C GLY A 93 -10.14 7.85 -2.97
N ALA A 94 -9.32 7.08 -2.23
CA ALA A 94 -9.40 7.03 -0.78
C ALA A 94 -9.09 8.41 -0.19
N LYS A 95 -9.94 8.86 0.72
CA LYS A 95 -9.69 10.09 1.48
C LYS A 95 -8.84 9.77 2.69
N MET A 96 -7.89 10.66 2.99
CA MET A 96 -7.11 10.55 4.22
C MET A 96 -8.03 10.77 5.43
N ASP A 97 -7.90 9.89 6.42
CA ASP A 97 -8.61 10.03 7.68
C ASP A 97 -8.16 11.29 8.41
N ARG A 98 -9.13 12.08 8.87
CA ARG A 98 -8.87 13.32 9.62
C ARG A 98 -8.06 13.06 10.89
N SER A 99 -8.30 11.91 11.54
CA SER A 99 -7.55 11.54 12.74
C SER A 99 -6.04 11.36 12.50
N LYS A 100 -5.64 11.07 11.24
CA LYS A 100 -4.22 11.01 10.86
C LYS A 100 -3.64 12.40 10.69
N VAL A 101 -4.38 13.32 10.09
CA VAL A 101 -3.97 14.73 9.90
C VAL A 101 -3.76 15.41 11.25
N ASP A 102 -4.66 15.19 12.20
CA ASP A 102 -4.58 15.78 13.54
C ASP A 102 -3.34 15.30 14.34
N LYS A 103 -2.72 14.19 13.93
CA LYS A 103 -1.50 13.63 14.55
C LYS A 103 -0.22 14.03 13.83
N MET A 104 -0.31 14.73 12.70
CA MET A 104 0.87 15.18 11.96
C MET A 104 1.50 16.39 12.64
N SER A 105 2.81 16.50 12.54
CA SER A 105 3.53 17.72 12.88
C SER A 105 3.26 18.83 11.86
N ASP A 106 3.46 20.09 12.27
CA ASP A 106 3.33 21.25 11.39
C ASP A 106 4.19 21.12 10.13
N GLN A 107 5.39 20.55 10.25
CA GLN A 107 6.28 20.30 9.12
C GLN A 107 5.68 19.29 8.13
N GLN A 108 5.11 18.19 8.62
CA GLN A 108 4.46 17.19 7.76
C GLN A 108 3.22 17.76 7.07
N ILE A 109 2.46 18.63 7.76
CA ILE A 109 1.33 19.34 7.17
C ILE A 109 1.80 20.29 6.07
N GLY A 110 2.89 21.03 6.31
CA GLY A 110 3.51 21.90 5.29
C GLY A 110 3.93 21.12 4.05
N GLN A 111 4.62 20.00 4.21
CA GLN A 111 5.03 19.14 3.09
C GLN A 111 3.83 18.60 2.29
N LEU A 112 2.76 18.22 2.99
CA LEU A 112 1.54 17.76 2.32
C LEU A 112 0.88 18.88 1.51
N TYR A 113 0.90 20.12 2.02
CA TYR A 113 0.38 21.28 1.32
C TYR A 113 1.21 21.64 0.08
N GLU A 114 2.53 21.56 0.16
CA GLU A 114 3.43 21.74 -0.98
C GLU A 114 3.16 20.71 -2.07
N LEU A 115 3.00 19.43 -1.69
CA LEU A 115 2.65 18.36 -2.61
C LEU A 115 1.30 18.61 -3.30
N MET A 116 0.27 19.02 -2.54
CA MET A 116 -1.05 19.36 -3.09
C MET A 116 -0.95 20.49 -4.13
N THR A 117 -0.18 21.54 -3.81
CA THR A 117 0.00 22.69 -4.69
C THR A 117 0.73 22.30 -5.98
N ALA A 118 1.77 21.46 -5.87
CA ALA A 118 2.53 20.96 -7.02
C ALA A 118 1.65 20.12 -7.96
N ILE A 119 0.82 19.21 -7.42
CA ILE A 119 -0.11 18.40 -8.22
C ILE A 119 -1.11 19.29 -8.96
N ARG A 120 -1.73 20.27 -8.29
CA ARG A 120 -2.68 21.20 -8.92
C ARG A 120 -2.04 22.02 -10.04
N LYS A 121 -0.79 22.45 -9.83
CA LYS A 121 -0.05 23.20 -10.84
C LYS A 121 0.17 22.34 -12.10
N GLN A 122 0.59 21.08 -11.92
CA GLN A 122 0.74 20.14 -13.03
C GLN A 122 -0.57 19.91 -13.77
N GLU A 123 -1.68 19.68 -13.05
CA GLU A 123 -3.00 19.50 -13.67
C GLU A 123 -3.41 20.69 -14.53
N LEU A 124 -3.13 21.93 -14.10
CA LEU A 124 -3.42 23.13 -14.88
C LEU A 124 -2.56 23.21 -16.15
N GLU A 125 -1.26 22.95 -16.03
CA GLU A 125 -0.32 22.95 -17.17
C GLU A 125 -0.70 21.89 -18.22
N ASP A 126 -1.08 20.70 -17.77
CA ASP A 126 -1.53 19.62 -18.66
C ASP A 126 -2.82 20.03 -19.42
N ASN A 127 -3.80 20.63 -18.72
CA ASN A 127 -5.06 21.09 -19.33
C ASN A 127 -4.87 22.25 -20.34
N GLU A 128 -3.95 23.19 -20.07
CA GLU A 128 -3.65 24.30 -21.00
C GLU A 128 -3.02 23.79 -22.31
N SER A 129 -2.21 22.74 -22.24
CA SER A 129 -1.56 22.14 -23.41
C SER A 129 -2.53 21.43 -24.36
N GLU A 130 -3.63 20.85 -23.86
CA GLU A 130 -4.65 20.17 -24.67
C GLU A 130 -5.56 21.14 -25.44
N HIS A 131 -5.75 22.37 -24.95
CA HIS A 131 -6.59 23.38 -25.61
C HIS A 131 -5.85 24.22 -26.67
N GLY A 132 -4.51 24.16 -26.73
CA GLY A 132 -3.72 24.87 -27.73
C GLY A 132 -3.65 24.20 -29.11
N THR A 133 -4.00 22.91 -29.22
CA THR A 133 -3.81 22.12 -30.44
C THR A 133 -4.98 22.12 -31.42
N ASP A 134 -6.11 22.75 -31.07
CA ASP A 134 -7.35 22.68 -31.87
C ASP A 134 -7.61 23.93 -32.74
N ASN A 135 -6.69 24.91 -32.74
CA ASN A 135 -6.83 26.18 -33.47
C ASN A 135 -6.00 26.28 -34.76
N ASP A 136 -5.34 25.19 -35.19
CA ASP A 136 -4.50 25.14 -36.39
C ASP A 136 -5.02 24.06 -37.37
N LYS A 137 -6.23 24.28 -37.91
CA LYS A 137 -6.75 23.60 -39.11
C LYS A 137 -7.58 24.54 -39.98
#